data_AF-A0A505I819-F1
#
_entry.id   AF-A0A505I819-F1
#
_cell.length_a   1.000
_cell.length_b   1.000
_cell.length_c   1.000
_cell.angle_alpha   90.00
_cell.angle_beta   90.00
_cell.angle_gamma   90.00
#
_symmetry.space_group_name_H-M   'P 1'
#
loop_
_entity.id
_entity.type
_entity.pdbx_description
1 polymer ?
#
loop_
_entity_poly.entity_id
_entity_poly.type
_entity_poly.pdbx_seq_one_letter_code
_entity_poly.pdbx_strand_id
1 'polypeptide(L)'
;MSGLRIYTQNYPYRTIALATSEDVLIFRYSSAGAEVNTASHLKTAPRCLVEFAPLSSVDLKGYRVIGDGYGTLGLVTLDDEVFLCVVTGSSKAASIRPGETVLRINCVDFFCLNHSKYEDRHDYESESSIAGQDLDHDFNFESKETNPDFPFLALKKLLSDGSFYYSSP
;
A
#
# COMPACT_ATOMS: atom_id res chain seq x y z
N MET A 1 -2.95 6.42 17.66
CA MET A 1 -3.06 4.99 17.29
C MET A 1 -3.51 4.92 15.85
N SER A 2 -3.09 3.89 15.10
CA SER A 2 -3.65 3.63 13.75
C SER A 2 -5.18 3.51 13.87
N GLY A 3 -5.91 4.28 13.08
CA GLY A 3 -7.38 4.27 13.04
C GLY A 3 -7.95 3.48 11.86
N LEU A 4 -7.07 2.85 11.07
CA LEU A 4 -7.42 2.17 9.82
C LEU A 4 -6.85 0.75 9.84
N ARG A 5 -7.70 -0.24 9.61
CA ARG A 5 -7.29 -1.65 9.47
C ARG A 5 -7.41 -2.10 8.02
N ILE A 6 -6.42 -2.87 7.57
CA ILE A 6 -6.26 -3.29 6.19
C ILE A 6 -6.59 -4.77 6.08
N TYR A 7 -7.54 -5.07 5.21
CA TYR A 7 -8.09 -6.40 4.98
C TYR A 7 -7.88 -6.81 3.52
N THR A 8 -7.75 -8.11 3.28
CA THR A 8 -7.68 -8.68 1.93
C THR A 8 -8.56 -9.92 1.86
N GLN A 9 -9.20 -10.12 0.71
CA GLN A 9 -9.89 -11.36 0.36
C GLN A 9 -9.43 -11.75 -1.03
N ASN A 10 -9.11 -13.03 -1.25
CA ASN A 10 -8.58 -13.50 -2.55
C ASN A 10 -9.61 -14.28 -3.39
N TYR A 11 -10.72 -14.72 -2.79
CA TYR A 11 -11.75 -15.54 -3.45
C TYR A 11 -13.16 -15.01 -3.10
N PRO A 12 -14.11 -14.90 -4.05
CA PRO A 12 -14.01 -15.30 -5.48
C PRO A 12 -13.25 -14.31 -6.36
N TYR A 13 -13.07 -13.08 -5.90
CA TYR A 13 -12.23 -12.06 -6.54
C TYR A 13 -11.34 -11.42 -5.49
N ARG A 14 -10.17 -10.94 -5.92
CA ARG A 14 -9.28 -10.22 -5.01
C ARG A 14 -9.84 -8.84 -4.70
N THR A 15 -9.95 -8.53 -3.41
CA THR A 15 -10.34 -7.22 -2.90
C THR A 15 -9.43 -6.82 -1.75
N ILE A 16 -9.22 -5.52 -1.61
CA ILE A 16 -8.54 -4.93 -0.46
C ILE A 16 -9.51 -3.97 0.20
N ALA A 17 -9.70 -4.09 1.51
CA ALA A 17 -10.60 -3.23 2.26
C ALA A 17 -9.83 -2.42 3.31
N LEU A 18 -10.11 -1.12 3.36
CA LEU A 18 -9.64 -0.20 4.39
C LEU A 18 -10.81 0.10 5.32
N ALA A 19 -10.77 -0.35 6.56
CA ALA A 19 -11.86 -0.18 7.51
C ALA A 19 -11.45 0.73 8.68
N THR A 20 -12.31 1.68 9.02
CA THR A 20 -12.26 2.44 10.27
C THR A 20 -13.16 1.76 11.31
N SER A 21 -13.49 2.44 12.42
CA SER A 21 -14.46 1.95 13.38
C SER A 21 -15.90 1.94 12.86
N GLU A 22 -16.21 2.76 11.85
CA GLU A 22 -17.59 3.00 11.41
C GLU A 22 -17.81 2.66 9.94
N ASP A 23 -16.79 2.83 9.10
CA ASP A 23 -16.91 2.73 7.65
C ASP A 23 -15.85 1.81 7.05
N VAL A 24 -16.10 1.37 5.82
CA VAL A 24 -15.14 0.58 5.03
C VAL A 24 -15.12 1.05 3.58
N LEU A 25 -13.90 1.12 3.02
CA LEU A 25 -13.65 1.29 1.60
C LEU A 25 -13.13 -0.02 1.01
N ILE A 26 -13.83 -0.60 0.04
CA ILE A 26 -13.46 -1.86 -0.61
C ILE A 26 -13.00 -1.57 -2.03
N PHE A 27 -11.75 -1.93 -2.33
CA PHE A 27 -11.08 -1.75 -3.60
C PHE A 27 -11.05 -3.07 -4.37
N ARG A 28 -11.47 -3.04 -5.64
CA ARG A 28 -11.44 -4.20 -6.53
C ARG A 28 -10.88 -3.82 -7.89
N TYR A 29 -9.87 -4.57 -8.33
CA TYR A 29 -9.38 -4.45 -9.70
C TYR A 29 -10.42 -4.90 -10.72
N SER A 30 -10.53 -4.18 -11.83
CA SER A 30 -11.30 -4.58 -13.01
C SER A 30 -10.53 -4.20 -14.26
N SER A 31 -10.32 -5.18 -15.14
CA SER A 31 -9.96 -4.88 -16.53
C SER A 31 -11.21 -4.37 -17.24
N ALA A 32 -11.12 -3.29 -18.02
CA ALA A 32 -12.27 -2.87 -18.81
C ALA A 32 -12.42 -3.76 -20.05
N GLY A 33 -13.54 -4.48 -20.13
CA GLY A 33 -14.10 -5.03 -21.38
C GLY A 33 -13.30 -6.13 -22.07
N ALA A 34 -13.61 -7.39 -21.75
CA ALA A 34 -13.52 -8.51 -22.68
C ALA A 34 -14.89 -8.72 -23.38
N GLU A 35 -15.58 -7.63 -23.75
CA GLU A 35 -16.86 -7.70 -24.46
C GLU A 35 -16.86 -6.70 -25.62
N VAL A 36 -17.17 -7.25 -26.80
CA VAL A 36 -17.29 -6.65 -28.14
C VAL A 36 -16.02 -6.66 -29.00
N ASN A 37 -15.93 -7.73 -29.80
CA ASN A 37 -15.33 -7.82 -31.14
C ASN A 37 -14.94 -6.47 -31.76
N THR A 38 -13.65 -6.16 -31.84
CA THR A 38 -13.00 -5.57 -33.01
C THR A 38 -11.50 -5.57 -32.78
N ALA A 39 -10.77 -5.99 -33.80
CA ALA A 39 -9.31 -6.06 -33.83
C ALA A 39 -8.69 -4.68 -33.56
N SER A 40 -8.28 -4.43 -32.31
CA SER A 40 -7.26 -3.45 -32.01
C SER A 40 -6.54 -3.84 -30.72
N HIS A 41 -5.22 -3.92 -30.79
CA HIS A 41 -4.31 -4.34 -29.71
C HIS A 41 -4.15 -3.26 -28.62
N LEU A 42 -5.17 -2.42 -28.41
CA LEU A 42 -5.14 -1.33 -27.45
C LEU A 42 -5.22 -1.94 -26.04
N LYS A 43 -4.07 -1.96 -25.32
CA LYS A 43 -4.02 -2.31 -23.90
C LYS A 43 -5.05 -1.46 -23.16
N THR A 44 -6.10 -2.08 -22.65
CA THR A 44 -7.13 -1.37 -21.91
C THR A 44 -6.57 -0.85 -20.60
N ALA A 45 -6.82 0.42 -20.28
CA ALA A 45 -6.37 1.03 -19.03
C ALA A 45 -6.95 0.29 -17.81
N PRO A 46 -6.15 0.04 -16.76
CA PRO A 46 -6.62 -0.61 -15.56
C PRO A 46 -7.71 0.22 -14.86
N ARG A 47 -8.74 -0.43 -14.33
CA ARG A 47 -9.80 0.23 -13.55
C ARG A 47 -9.84 -0.33 -12.13
N CYS A 48 -10.21 0.52 -11.18
CA CYS A 48 -10.51 0.12 -9.81
C CYS A 48 -11.95 0.50 -9.50
N LEU A 49 -12.75 -0.48 -9.08
CA LEU A 49 -14.02 -0.19 -8.42
C LEU A 49 -13.73 0.08 -6.95
N VAL A 50 -14.37 1.12 -6.42
CA VAL A 50 -14.29 1.48 -5.00
C VAL A 50 -15.71 1.53 -4.47
N GLU A 51 -15.97 0.73 -3.45
CA GLU A 51 -17.23 0.73 -2.71
C GLU A 51 -17.01 1.36 -1.34
N PHE A 52 -17.90 2.26 -0.96
CA PHE A 52 -17.93 2.87 0.38
C PHE A 52 -19.21 2.43 1.07
N ALA A 53 -19.07 1.87 2.27
CA ALA A 53 -20.20 1.36 3.04
C ALA A 53 -19.94 1.47 4.55
N PRO A 54 -21.00 1.55 5.38
CA PRO A 54 -20.86 1.39 6.82
C PRO A 54 -20.29 0.00 7.15
N LEU A 55 -19.37 -0.08 8.11
CA LEU A 55 -18.75 -1.33 8.53
C LEU A 55 -19.79 -2.36 9.00
N SER A 56 -20.89 -1.89 9.61
CA SER A 56 -22.00 -2.74 10.06
C SER A 56 -22.77 -3.42 8.93
N SER A 57 -22.63 -2.93 7.68
CA SER A 57 -23.33 -3.46 6.51
C SER A 57 -22.53 -4.48 5.69
N VAL A 58 -21.25 -4.69 6.03
CA VAL A 58 -20.33 -5.55 5.29
C VAL A 58 -19.90 -6.75 6.15
N ASP A 59 -20.01 -7.97 5.61
CA ASP A 59 -19.49 -9.17 6.26
C ASP A 59 -18.00 -9.37 5.93
N LEU A 60 -17.12 -9.03 6.87
CA LEU A 60 -15.67 -9.21 6.74
C LEU A 60 -15.17 -10.60 7.15
N LYS A 61 -16.03 -11.59 7.45
CA LYS A 61 -15.59 -12.95 7.86
C LYS A 61 -14.65 -13.64 6.86
N GLY A 62 -14.81 -13.36 5.57
CA GLY A 62 -13.96 -13.91 4.50
C GLY A 62 -12.64 -13.15 4.28
N TYR A 63 -12.43 -12.04 4.99
CA TYR A 63 -11.25 -11.20 4.85
C TYR A 63 -10.19 -11.57 5.88
N ARG A 64 -8.93 -11.57 5.45
CA ARG A 64 -7.74 -11.68 6.28
C ARG A 64 -7.19 -10.29 6.57
N VAL A 65 -6.81 -10.01 7.81
CA VAL A 65 -6.08 -8.79 8.17
C VAL A 65 -4.64 -8.90 7.63
N ILE A 66 -4.17 -7.86 6.96
CA ILE A 66 -2.81 -7.78 6.39
C ILE A 66 -2.00 -6.59 6.89
N GLY A 67 -2.61 -5.71 7.69
CA GLY A 67 -1.90 -4.61 8.32
C GLY A 67 -2.84 -3.58 8.94
N ASP A 68 -2.21 -2.54 9.45
CA ASP A 68 -2.83 -1.38 10.07
C ASP A 68 -2.23 -0.11 9.44
N GLY A 69 -2.94 1.02 9.48
CA GLY A 69 -2.51 2.25 8.82
C GLY A 69 -3.13 3.53 9.37
N TYR A 70 -2.67 4.64 8.82
CA TYR A 70 -3.06 5.99 9.21
C TYR A 70 -3.88 6.71 8.13
N GLY A 71 -3.95 6.13 6.93
CA GLY A 71 -4.62 6.71 5.76
C GLY A 71 -4.04 6.15 4.48
N THR A 72 -4.68 6.42 3.34
CA THR A 72 -4.17 6.03 2.02
C THR A 72 -3.69 7.25 1.24
N LEU A 73 -2.56 7.11 0.53
CA LEU A 73 -2.07 8.10 -0.43
C LEU A 73 -2.77 7.98 -1.80
N GLY A 74 -3.49 6.88 -2.03
CA GLY A 74 -4.23 6.61 -3.25
C GLY A 74 -3.75 5.37 -4.00
N LEU A 75 -4.10 5.33 -5.27
CA LEU A 75 -3.79 4.24 -6.19
C LEU A 75 -2.65 4.66 -7.13
N VAL A 76 -1.73 3.73 -7.42
CA VAL A 76 -0.70 3.90 -8.43
C VAL A 76 -0.64 2.67 -9.33
N THR A 77 -0.45 2.89 -10.62
CA THR A 77 -0.15 1.80 -11.57
C THR A 77 1.35 1.79 -11.80
N LEU A 78 1.98 0.64 -11.56
CA LEU A 78 3.40 0.39 -11.82
C LEU A 78 3.44 -0.83 -12.73
N ASP A 79 4.06 -0.69 -13.89
CA ASP A 79 3.97 -1.65 -14.98
C ASP A 79 2.51 -1.95 -15.37
N ASP A 80 2.07 -3.22 -15.31
CA ASP A 80 0.71 -3.66 -15.60
C ASP A 80 -0.09 -3.96 -14.29
N GLU A 81 0.38 -3.46 -13.13
CA GLU A 81 -0.18 -3.76 -11.81
C GLU A 81 -0.64 -2.50 -11.05
N VAL A 82 -1.76 -2.62 -10.35
CA VAL A 82 -2.36 -1.54 -9.57
C VAL A 82 -2.12 -1.77 -8.09
N PHE A 83 -1.58 -0.77 -7.42
CA PHE A 83 -1.29 -0.80 -5.99
C PHE A 83 -2.06 0.28 -5.23
N LEU A 84 -2.57 -0.10 -4.07
CA LEU A 84 -3.06 0.80 -3.04
C LEU A 84 -1.91 1.18 -2.12
N CYS A 85 -1.58 2.46 -2.05
CA CYS A 85 -0.53 2.97 -1.17
C CYS A 85 -1.15 3.43 0.16
N VAL A 86 -0.68 2.89 1.27
CA VAL A 86 -1.18 3.19 2.62
C VAL A 86 -0.04 3.70 3.48
N VAL A 87 -0.29 4.76 4.24
CA VAL A 87 0.62 5.23 5.29
C VAL A 87 0.54 4.26 6.46
N THR A 88 1.62 3.53 6.72
CA THR A 88 1.69 2.53 7.79
C THR A 88 2.54 3.00 8.98
N GLY A 89 3.25 4.11 8.83
CA GLY A 89 3.96 4.76 9.93
C GLY A 89 3.97 6.27 9.79
N SER A 90 3.64 6.98 10.87
CA SER A 90 3.76 8.43 10.95
C SER A 90 4.16 8.89 12.36
N SER A 91 4.74 10.09 12.45
CA SER A 91 5.13 10.72 13.71
C SER A 91 4.70 12.18 13.73
N LYS A 92 4.46 12.73 14.91
CA LYS A 92 4.08 14.13 15.05
C LYS A 92 5.27 15.04 14.72
N ALA A 93 5.09 15.93 13.74
CA ALA A 93 6.08 16.92 13.35
C ALA A 93 5.85 18.26 14.07
N ALA A 94 4.59 18.68 14.19
CA ALA A 94 4.21 19.94 14.82
C ALA A 94 2.77 19.91 15.36
N SER A 95 2.44 20.89 16.20
CA SER A 95 1.04 21.25 16.51
C SER A 95 0.84 22.70 16.12
N ILE A 96 -0.13 22.99 15.25
CA ILE A 96 -0.39 24.36 14.80
C ILE A 96 -1.30 25.05 15.81
N ARG A 97 -2.33 24.33 16.27
CA ARG A 97 -3.30 24.75 17.29
C ARG A 97 -3.63 23.56 18.20
N PRO A 98 -4.29 23.78 19.35
CA PRO A 98 -4.91 22.67 20.09
C PRO A 98 -5.85 21.88 19.17
N GLY A 99 -5.70 20.55 19.12
CA GLY A 99 -6.42 19.67 18.18
C GLY A 99 -5.68 19.47 16.87
N GLU A 100 -5.20 20.54 16.24
CA GLU A 100 -4.58 20.47 14.91
C GLU A 100 -3.11 20.05 14.97
N THR A 101 -2.81 18.89 14.38
CA THR A 101 -1.44 18.35 14.33
C THR A 101 -0.97 18.12 12.90
N VAL A 102 0.33 18.34 12.69
CA VAL A 102 1.03 17.95 11.46
C VAL A 102 1.79 16.67 11.75
N LEU A 103 1.57 15.66 10.92
CA LEU A 103 2.25 14.37 10.98
C LEU A 103 3.20 14.23 9.80
N ARG A 104 4.39 13.72 10.08
CA ARG A 104 5.40 13.28 9.12
C ARG A 104 5.13 11.83 8.76
N ILE A 105 5.14 11.51 7.46
CA ILE A 105 5.08 10.13 6.98
C ILE A 105 6.46 9.51 7.16
N ASN A 106 6.54 8.42 7.91
CA ASN A 106 7.79 7.68 8.12
C ASN A 106 7.84 6.40 7.30
N CYS A 107 6.69 5.75 7.10
CA CYS A 107 6.60 4.49 6.38
C CYS A 107 5.31 4.45 5.54
N VAL A 108 5.43 3.91 4.33
CA VAL A 108 4.29 3.51 3.50
C VAL A 108 4.41 2.05 3.07
N ASP A 109 3.28 1.40 2.85
CA ASP A 109 3.20 0.08 2.26
C ASP A 109 2.27 0.06 1.03
N PHE A 110 2.57 -0.84 0.10
CA PHE A 110 1.86 -1.00 -1.15
C PHE A 110 1.16 -2.34 -1.16
N PHE A 111 -0.12 -2.33 -1.52
CA PHE A 111 -0.93 -3.54 -1.62
C PHE A 111 -1.49 -3.70 -3.03
N CYS A 112 -1.09 -4.76 -3.72
CA CYS A 112 -1.49 -5.01 -5.10
C CYS A 112 -2.95 -5.46 -5.19
N LEU A 113 -3.76 -4.82 -6.04
CA LEU A 113 -5.15 -5.20 -6.28
C LEU A 113 -5.27 -6.39 -7.26
N ASN A 114 -4.26 -6.62 -8.09
CA ASN A 114 -4.29 -7.64 -9.14
C ASN A 114 -4.10 -9.07 -8.59
N HIS A 115 -3.17 -9.26 -7.65
CA HIS A 115 -2.82 -10.56 -7.09
C HIS A 115 -2.12 -10.47 -5.72
N SER A 116 -2.02 -11.59 -5.01
CA SER A 116 -1.46 -11.69 -3.65
C SER A 116 0.05 -11.91 -3.58
N LYS A 117 0.79 -11.91 -4.70
CA LYS A 117 2.19 -12.36 -4.74
C LYS A 117 3.15 -11.57 -3.84
N TYR A 118 2.79 -10.36 -3.44
CA TYR A 118 3.59 -9.49 -2.58
C TYR A 118 3.18 -9.51 -1.10
N GLU A 119 2.21 -10.35 -0.71
CA GLU A 119 1.70 -10.41 0.67
C GLU A 119 2.48 -11.38 1.58
N ASP A 120 3.17 -12.39 1.03
CA ASP A 120 3.96 -13.37 1.80
C ASP A 120 5.30 -12.76 2.22
N ARG A 121 5.22 -11.85 3.18
CA ARG A 121 6.31 -10.95 3.60
C ARG A 121 7.15 -11.49 4.76
N HIS A 122 7.30 -12.81 4.88
CA HIS A 122 7.95 -13.40 6.06
C HIS A 122 9.50 -13.42 6.03
N ASP A 123 10.18 -13.14 4.91
CA ASP A 123 11.66 -13.33 4.84
C ASP A 123 12.52 -12.10 4.45
N TYR A 124 11.95 -11.03 3.89
CA TYR A 124 12.80 -9.98 3.28
C TYR A 124 13.15 -8.79 4.20
N GLU A 125 12.50 -8.62 5.35
CA GLU A 125 12.86 -7.52 6.28
C GLU A 125 14.03 -7.87 7.21
N SER A 126 14.36 -9.16 7.36
CA SER A 126 15.47 -9.64 8.20
C SER A 126 16.86 -9.24 7.66
N GLU A 127 17.00 -9.01 6.35
CA GLU A 127 18.30 -8.59 5.78
C GLU A 127 18.52 -7.07 5.82
N SER A 128 17.48 -6.28 6.08
CA SER A 128 17.58 -4.80 6.10
C SER A 128 17.75 -4.19 7.50
N SER A 129 17.60 -5.00 8.55
CA SER A 129 17.60 -4.53 9.95
C SER A 129 18.90 -4.84 10.72
N ILE A 130 19.93 -5.39 10.07
CA ILE A 130 21.28 -5.53 10.65
C ILE A 130 22.25 -4.57 9.97
N ALA A 131 21.97 -3.27 10.04
CA ALA A 131 22.94 -2.23 9.67
C ALA A 131 22.84 -1.08 10.67
N GLY A 132 23.14 -1.39 11.93
CA GLY A 132 23.14 -0.44 13.04
C GLY A 132 24.27 -0.66 14.04
N GLN A 133 25.29 -1.46 13.71
CA GLN A 133 26.49 -1.59 14.52
C GLN A 133 27.74 -1.62 13.63
N ASP A 134 28.65 -0.73 14.00
CA ASP A 134 30.07 -0.73 13.75
C ASP A 134 30.63 -0.11 12.46
N LEU A 135 31.49 0.86 12.74
CA LEU A 135 32.37 1.61 11.85
C LEU A 135 33.40 0.64 11.22
N ASP A 136 33.84 0.98 10.01
CA ASP A 136 35.01 0.42 9.32
C ASP A 136 34.95 -1.05 8.88
N HIS A 137 34.15 -1.35 7.84
CA HIS A 137 34.58 -2.37 6.89
C HIS A 137 34.07 -2.12 5.47
N ASP A 138 34.98 -2.37 4.54
CA ASP A 138 34.96 -2.15 3.10
C ASP A 138 33.72 -2.79 2.43
N PHE A 139 32.69 -1.99 2.16
CA PHE A 139 31.55 -2.46 1.36
C PHE A 139 31.87 -2.32 -0.13
N ASN A 140 32.37 -3.43 -0.67
CA ASN A 140 32.51 -3.69 -2.10
C ASN A 140 31.18 -3.39 -2.81
N PHE A 141 31.13 -2.23 -3.46
CA PHE A 141 30.02 -1.74 -4.26
C PHE A 141 30.04 -2.41 -5.64
N GLU A 142 29.98 -3.75 -5.66
CA GLU A 142 29.75 -4.48 -6.91
C GLU A 142 28.25 -4.61 -7.15
N SER A 143 27.73 -3.65 -7.92
CA SER A 143 26.86 -3.93 -9.07
C SER A 143 26.16 -5.28 -9.07
N LYS A 144 25.12 -5.44 -8.24
CA LYS A 144 24.07 -6.43 -8.50
C LYS A 144 22.87 -5.71 -9.11
N GLU A 145 22.88 -5.77 -10.44
CA GLU A 145 21.78 -5.59 -11.37
C GLU A 145 20.40 -5.70 -10.72
N THR A 146 19.57 -4.69 -10.95
CA THR A 146 18.09 -4.69 -10.95
C THR A 146 17.47 -5.96 -10.37
N ASN A 147 17.39 -6.07 -9.04
CA ASN A 147 16.63 -7.16 -8.44
C ASN A 147 15.15 -6.91 -8.76
N PRO A 148 14.48 -7.72 -9.60
CA PRO A 148 13.15 -7.43 -10.14
C PRO A 148 12.02 -7.65 -9.12
N ASP A 149 12.30 -7.55 -7.83
CA ASP A 149 11.48 -8.23 -6.83
C ASP A 149 10.26 -7.41 -6.39
N PHE A 150 10.27 -6.08 -6.47
CA PHE A 150 9.08 -5.27 -6.16
C PHE A 150 9.05 -3.94 -6.94
N PRO A 151 8.07 -3.71 -7.84
CA PRO A 151 8.03 -2.52 -8.69
C PRO A 151 7.83 -1.22 -7.91
N PHE A 152 7.31 -1.30 -6.68
CA PHE A 152 7.05 -0.16 -5.80
C PHE A 152 8.23 0.22 -4.88
N LEU A 153 9.36 -0.51 -4.88
CA LEU A 153 10.41 -0.31 -3.88
C LEU A 153 11.02 1.10 -3.91
N ALA A 154 11.29 1.63 -5.10
CA ALA A 154 11.81 2.99 -5.26
C ALA A 154 10.83 4.04 -4.72
N LEU A 155 9.53 3.87 -5.01
CA LEU A 155 8.49 4.77 -4.53
C LEU A 155 8.27 4.63 -3.02
N LYS A 156 8.35 3.42 -2.48
CA LYS A 156 8.32 3.18 -1.02
C LYS A 156 9.46 3.90 -0.32
N LYS A 157 10.70 3.81 -0.83
CA LYS A 157 11.86 4.52 -0.27
C LYS A 157 11.66 6.04 -0.34
N LEU A 158 11.22 6.55 -1.48
CA LEU A 158 10.95 7.97 -1.66
C LEU A 158 9.89 8.47 -0.68
N LEU A 159 8.73 7.82 -0.60
CA LEU A 159 7.62 8.25 0.25
C LEU A 159 7.86 8.00 1.75
N SER A 160 8.87 7.19 2.10
CA SER A 160 9.27 6.88 3.48
C SER A 160 10.55 7.64 3.90
N ASP A 161 11.05 8.58 3.10
CA ASP A 161 12.25 9.38 3.42
C ASP A 161 11.99 10.41 4.54
N GLY A 162 10.72 10.61 4.89
CA GLY A 162 10.29 11.61 5.86
C GLY A 162 10.22 13.04 5.32
N SER A 163 10.14 13.23 4.01
CA SER A 163 9.93 14.55 3.40
C SER A 163 8.45 14.89 3.20
N PHE A 164 7.55 13.94 3.46
CA PHE A 164 6.10 14.08 3.25
C PHE A 164 5.34 14.26 4.57
N TYR A 165 4.34 15.14 4.56
CA TYR A 165 3.56 15.52 5.73
C TYR A 165 2.07 15.60 5.41
N TYR A 166 1.23 15.36 6.42
CA TYR A 166 -0.21 15.55 6.34
C TYR A 166 -0.74 16.13 7.67
N SER A 167 -1.90 16.79 7.62
CA SER A 167 -2.57 17.30 8.81
C SER A 167 -3.65 16.34 9.27
N SER A 168 -3.79 16.15 10.58
CA SER A 168 -4.99 15.57 11.19
C SER A 168 -5.69 16.65 12.00
N PRO A 169 -7.03 16.78 11.88
CA PRO A 169 -7.82 17.51 12.85
C PRO A 169 -7.76 16.86 14.24
#